data_AF-A0A7C3BFE4-F1
#
_entry.id   AF-A0A7C3BFE4-F1
#
_cell.length_a   1.000
_cell.length_b   1.000
_cell.length_c   1.000
_cell.angle_alpha   90.00
_cell.angle_beta   90.00
_cell.angle_gamma   90.00
#
_symmetry.space_group_name_H-M   'P 1'
#
loop_
_entity.id
_entity.type
_entity.pdbx_description
1 polymer ?
#
loop_
_entity_poly.entity_id
_entity_poly.type
_entity_poly.pdbx_seq_one_letter_code
_entity_poly.pdbx_strand_id
1 'polypeptide(L)'
;MLAGIELVVKGDALEEKAASFLAALVDQGLAVILDEKTAGVPAVVWQGIDAVRLSGLTNMLDRPAVIRIAGELGFPEAARWIETHTKEYAEGVFRGFIVEAQGGKP
;
A
#
# COMPACT_ATOMS: atom_id res chain seq x y z
N MET A 1 29.52 -27.57 2.90
CA MET A 1 29.64 -26.31 3.65
C MET A 1 29.37 -25.20 2.65
N LEU A 2 28.30 -24.42 2.83
CA LEU A 2 28.14 -23.19 2.05
C LEU A 2 29.26 -22.26 2.49
N ALA A 3 30.13 -21.84 1.58
CA ALA A 3 31.13 -20.83 1.87
C ALA A 3 30.42 -19.56 2.38
N GLY A 4 30.93 -18.96 3.46
CA GLY A 4 30.42 -17.68 3.93
C GLY A 4 30.54 -16.63 2.84
N ILE A 5 29.57 -15.73 2.73
CA ILE A 5 29.62 -14.63 1.78
C ILE A 5 30.38 -13.49 2.43
N GLU A 6 31.44 -13.00 1.78
CA GLU A 6 32.17 -11.81 2.21
C GLU A 6 31.51 -10.56 1.63
N LEU A 7 31.16 -9.61 2.51
CA LEU A 7 30.59 -8.32 2.14
C LEU A 7 31.56 -7.21 2.51
N VAL A 8 31.88 -6.35 1.54
CA VAL A 8 32.73 -5.19 1.78
C VAL A 8 31.88 -4.04 2.28
N VAL A 9 32.13 -3.58 3.50
CA VAL A 9 31.44 -2.45 4.14
C VAL A 9 32.40 -1.26 4.24
N LYS A 10 31.94 -0.09 3.80
CA LYS A 10 32.68 1.19 3.82
C LYS A 10 32.05 2.16 4.84
N GLY A 11 32.81 3.18 5.24
CA GLY A 11 32.36 4.24 6.15
C GLY A 11 33.05 4.20 7.50
N ASP A 12 33.14 5.36 8.15
CA ASP A 12 33.80 5.52 9.45
C ASP A 12 32.76 5.54 10.58
N ALA A 13 31.67 6.29 10.37
CA ALA A 13 30.54 6.35 11.29
C ALA A 13 29.66 5.08 11.21
N LEU A 14 28.90 4.82 12.28
CA LEU A 14 28.02 3.65 12.34
C LEU A 14 26.91 3.70 11.27
N GLU A 15 26.35 4.88 11.03
CA GLU A 15 25.30 5.05 10.01
C GLU A 15 25.83 4.80 8.60
N GLU A 16 27.05 5.25 8.30
CA GLU A 16 27.70 5.02 7.01
C GLU A 16 27.97 3.53 6.78
N LYS A 17 28.44 2.83 7.81
CA LYS A 17 28.65 1.37 7.76
C LYS A 17 27.33 0.62 7.57
N ALA A 18 26.26 1.04 8.25
CA ALA A 18 24.94 0.44 8.09
C ALA A 18 24.42 0.63 6.66
N ALA A 19 24.52 1.84 6.12
CA ALA A 19 24.12 2.12 4.74
C ALA A 19 24.93 1.30 3.71
N SER A 20 26.26 1.24 3.87
CA SER A 20 27.12 0.46 2.98
C SER A 20 26.84 -1.05 3.07
N PHE A 21 26.52 -1.57 4.25
CA PHE A 21 26.15 -2.97 4.44
C PHE A 21 24.83 -3.31 3.75
N LEU A 22 23.79 -2.49 3.94
CA LEU A 22 22.50 -2.69 3.29
C LEU A 22 22.61 -2.64 1.76
N ALA A 23 23.41 -1.70 1.23
CA ALA A 23 23.70 -1.65 -0.20
C ALA A 23 24.39 -2.93 -0.70
N ALA A 24 25.40 -3.42 0.03
CA ALA A 24 26.10 -4.65 -0.34
C ALA A 24 25.18 -5.89 -0.36
N LEU A 25 24.20 -5.97 0.55
CA LEU A 25 23.20 -7.04 0.54
C LEU A 25 22.34 -7.01 -0.73
N VAL A 26 21.96 -5.82 -1.19
CA VAL A 26 21.16 -5.65 -2.40
C VAL A 26 21.98 -5.96 -3.65
N ASP A 27 23.21 -5.44 -3.73
CA ASP A 27 24.11 -5.64 -4.87
C ASP A 27 24.49 -7.12 -5.07
N GLN A 28 24.59 -7.89 -3.98
CA GLN A 28 24.85 -9.33 -4.02
C GLN A 28 23.58 -10.18 -4.19
N GLY A 29 22.40 -9.55 -4.31
CA GLY A 29 21.11 -10.25 -4.47
C GLY A 29 20.67 -11.02 -3.22
N LEU A 30 21.21 -10.69 -2.05
CA LEU A 30 20.87 -11.32 -0.76
C LEU A 30 19.66 -10.67 -0.09
N ALA A 31 19.36 -9.43 -0.47
CA ALA A 31 18.18 -8.70 -0.03
C ALA A 31 17.57 -7.93 -1.21
N VAL A 32 16.26 -7.73 -1.14
CA VAL A 32 15.55 -6.80 -2.02
C VAL A 32 14.94 -5.74 -1.11
N ILE A 33 15.18 -4.47 -1.43
CA ILE A 33 14.45 -3.38 -0.76
C ILE A 33 13.03 -3.42 -1.29
N LEU A 34 12.10 -3.80 -0.42
CA LEU A 34 10.69 -3.65 -0.68
C LEU A 34 10.33 -2.22 -0.30
N ASP A 35 10.07 -1.38 -1.30
CA ASP A 35 9.35 -0.15 -1.05
C ASP A 35 7.91 -0.58 -0.70
N GLU A 36 7.49 -0.36 0.54
CA GLU A 36 6.09 -0.52 0.95
C GLU A 36 5.31 0.64 0.33
N LYS A 37 5.23 0.64 -1.00
CA LYS A 37 4.48 1.62 -1.77
C LYS A 37 3.02 1.34 -1.48
N THR A 38 2.47 2.03 -0.50
CA THR A 38 1.02 2.12 -0.29
C THR A 38 0.42 2.60 -1.60
N ALA A 39 -0.23 1.70 -2.34
CA ALA A 39 -0.89 2.06 -3.57
C ALA A 39 -1.93 3.13 -3.23
N GLY A 40 -1.83 4.29 -3.87
CA GLY A 40 -2.80 5.34 -3.70
C GLY A 40 -4.16 4.87 -4.18
N VAL A 41 -5.22 5.32 -3.50
CA VAL A 41 -6.59 5.09 -3.94
C VAL A 41 -7.00 6.26 -4.82
N PRO A 42 -7.46 6.01 -6.06
CA PRO A 42 -8.00 7.05 -6.92
C PRO A 42 -9.11 7.83 -6.21
N ALA A 43 -9.14 9.16 -6.35
CA ALA A 43 -10.11 10.00 -5.64
C ALA A 43 -11.58 9.58 -5.88
N VAL A 44 -11.92 9.12 -7.07
CA VAL A 44 -13.26 8.61 -7.41
C VAL A 44 -13.63 7.34 -6.63
N VAL A 45 -12.64 6.46 -6.40
CA VAL A 45 -12.83 5.25 -5.58
C VAL A 45 -12.97 5.65 -4.11
N TRP A 46 -12.13 6.58 -3.63
CA TRP A 46 -12.19 7.05 -2.26
C TRP A 46 -13.55 7.66 -1.92
N GLN A 47 -14.15 8.45 -2.82
CA GLN A 47 -15.50 8.99 -2.62
C GLN A 47 -16.54 7.90 -2.31
N GLY A 48 -16.50 6.77 -3.03
CA GLY A 48 -17.40 5.65 -2.77
C GLY A 48 -17.10 4.91 -1.47
N ILE A 49 -15.83 4.68 -1.15
CA ILE A 49 -15.41 4.07 0.13
C ILE A 49 -15.87 4.94 1.31
N ASP A 50 -15.65 6.25 1.23
CA ASP A 50 -16.02 7.20 2.27
C ASP A 50 -17.54 7.34 2.39
N ALA A 51 -18.28 7.30 1.27
CA ALA A 51 -19.74 7.28 1.29
C ALA A 51 -20.30 6.05 2.04
N VAL A 52 -19.75 4.85 1.79
CA VAL A 52 -20.14 3.64 2.55
C VAL A 52 -19.81 3.81 4.03
N ARG A 53 -18.62 4.33 4.36
CA ARG A 53 -18.20 4.57 5.75
C ARG A 53 -19.15 5.54 6.45
N LEU A 54 -19.47 6.67 5.83
CA LEU A 54 -20.37 7.69 6.38
C LEU A 54 -21.82 7.21 6.46
N SER A 55 -22.23 6.25 5.64
CA SER A 55 -23.58 5.65 5.71
C SER A 55 -23.84 4.89 7.02
N GLY A 56 -22.79 4.35 7.66
CA GLY A 56 -22.92 3.52 8.87
C GLY A 56 -23.65 2.19 8.68
N LEU A 57 -23.95 1.78 7.43
CA LEU A 57 -24.77 0.59 7.14
C LEU A 57 -24.03 -0.74 7.31
N THR A 58 -22.70 -0.73 7.32
CA THR A 58 -21.87 -1.91 7.54
C THR A 58 -20.56 -1.55 8.23
N ASN A 59 -19.89 -2.55 8.79
CA ASN A 59 -18.50 -2.42 9.19
C ASN A 59 -17.59 -2.53 7.96
N MET A 60 -16.49 -1.78 7.92
CA MET A 60 -15.60 -1.76 6.75
C MET A 60 -14.78 -3.05 6.56
N LEU A 61 -14.82 -4.00 7.51
CA LEU A 61 -14.19 -5.32 7.40
C LEU A 61 -15.06 -6.32 6.62
N ASP A 62 -16.38 -6.09 6.56
CA ASP A 62 -17.31 -6.88 5.75
C ASP A 62 -17.22 -6.43 4.29
N ARG A 63 -16.13 -6.82 3.64
CA ARG A 63 -15.84 -6.46 2.25
C ARG A 63 -16.99 -6.79 1.28
N PRO A 64 -17.63 -7.98 1.33
CA PRO A 64 -18.80 -8.26 0.49
C PRO A 64 -19.94 -7.26 0.70
N ALA A 65 -20.26 -6.89 1.94
CA ALA A 65 -21.28 -5.88 2.21
C ALA A 65 -20.88 -4.49 1.70
N VAL A 66 -19.61 -4.10 1.86
CA VAL A 66 -19.10 -2.81 1.37
C VAL A 66 -19.19 -2.72 -0.16
N ILE A 67 -18.83 -3.78 -0.89
CA ILE A 67 -18.96 -3.81 -2.36
C ILE A 67 -20.41 -3.62 -2.78
N ARG A 68 -21.33 -4.36 -2.16
CA ARG A 68 -22.77 -4.26 -2.45
C ARG A 68 -23.31 -2.86 -2.17
N ILE A 69 -23.02 -2.31 -0.98
CA ILE A 69 -23.51 -0.99 -0.56
C ILE A 69 -22.91 0.12 -1.43
N ALA A 70 -21.62 0.04 -1.80
CA ALA A 70 -21.01 0.99 -2.73
C ALA A 70 -21.75 1.00 -4.08
N GLY A 71 -22.12 -0.17 -4.60
CA GLY A 71 -22.95 -0.29 -5.81
C GLY A 71 -24.34 0.32 -5.64
N GLU A 72 -25.02 0.04 -4.52
CA GLU A 72 -26.36 0.58 -4.19
C GLU A 72 -26.37 2.10 -4.01
N LEU A 73 -25.28 2.67 -3.50
CA LEU A 73 -25.08 4.11 -3.34
C LEU A 73 -24.67 4.82 -4.63
N GLY A 74 -24.50 4.09 -5.74
CA GLY A 74 -24.15 4.67 -7.04
C GLY A 74 -22.65 4.90 -7.25
N PHE A 75 -21.79 4.16 -6.55
CA PHE A 75 -20.32 4.18 -6.72
C PHE A 75 -19.79 2.86 -7.31
N PRO A 76 -20.13 2.51 -8.57
CA PRO A 76 -19.71 1.25 -9.19
C PRO A 76 -18.19 1.15 -9.36
N GLU A 77 -17.47 2.26 -9.54
CA GLU A 77 -16.01 2.29 -9.61
C GLU A 77 -15.39 1.87 -8.28
N ALA A 78 -15.95 2.32 -7.16
CA ALA A 78 -15.50 1.92 -5.84
C ALA A 78 -15.80 0.44 -5.58
N ALA A 79 -17.02 -0.02 -5.89
CA ALA A 79 -17.40 -1.42 -5.77
C ALA A 79 -16.43 -2.33 -6.55
N ARG A 80 -16.13 -1.98 -7.81
CA ARG A 80 -15.23 -2.74 -8.67
C ARG A 80 -13.77 -2.68 -8.20
N TRP A 81 -13.33 -1.54 -7.70
CA TRP A 81 -11.97 -1.40 -7.17
C TRP A 81 -11.78 -2.27 -5.93
N ILE A 82 -12.71 -2.22 -4.97
CA ILE A 82 -12.66 -3.02 -3.73
C ILE A 82 -12.67 -4.52 -4.02
N GLU A 83 -13.43 -4.94 -5.03
CA GLU A 83 -13.46 -6.32 -5.49
C GLU A 83 -12.10 -6.79 -6.05
N THR A 84 -11.43 -5.93 -6.84
CA THR A 84 -10.20 -6.28 -7.55
C THR A 84 -8.91 -5.96 -6.78
N HIS A 85 -8.95 -5.10 -5.76
CA HIS A 85 -7.82 -4.61 -4.96
C HIS A 85 -7.97 -5.00 -3.48
N THR A 86 -8.11 -6.31 -3.24
CA THR A 86 -8.42 -6.85 -1.91
C THR A 86 -7.37 -6.47 -0.86
N LYS A 87 -6.08 -6.51 -1.23
CA LYS A 87 -4.98 -6.23 -0.30
C LYS A 87 -4.94 -4.75 0.06
N GLU A 88 -4.98 -3.89 -0.95
CA GLU A 88 -4.93 -2.44 -0.82
C GLU A 88 -6.14 -1.91 -0.05
N TYR A 89 -7.33 -2.48 -0.28
CA TYR A 89 -8.51 -2.18 0.52
C TYR A 89 -8.31 -2.55 2.00
N ALA A 90 -7.81 -3.75 2.28
CA ALA A 90 -7.56 -4.19 3.65
C ALA A 90 -6.50 -3.30 4.34
N GLU A 91 -5.41 -2.98 3.65
CA GLU A 91 -4.38 -2.06 4.13
C GLU A 91 -4.97 -0.68 4.42
N GLY A 92 -5.82 -0.14 3.54
CA GLY A 92 -6.50 1.13 3.75
C GLY A 92 -7.45 1.12 4.95
N VAL A 93 -8.15 0.01 5.20
CA VAL A 93 -9.00 -0.13 6.39
C VAL A 93 -8.17 -0.15 7.68
N PHE A 94 -7.01 -0.82 7.69
CA PHE A 94 -6.18 -0.94 8.90
C PHE A 94 -5.23 0.23 9.14
N ARG A 95 -4.71 0.85 8.07
CA ARG A 95 -3.63 1.85 8.12
C ARG A 95 -4.04 3.23 7.61
N GLY A 96 -5.25 3.36 7.08
CA GLY A 96 -5.73 4.58 6.42
C GLY A 96 -5.50 4.56 4.92
N PHE A 97 -6.39 5.22 4.18
CA PHE A 97 -6.31 5.33 2.73
C PHE A 97 -5.48 6.56 2.34
N ILE A 98 -4.50 6.37 1.46
CA ILE A 98 -3.78 7.48 0.81
C ILE A 98 -4.50 7.79 -0.48
N VAL A 99 -5.11 8.96 -0.58
CA VAL A 99 -5.89 9.36 -1.76
C VAL A 99 -4.96 10.00 -2.78
N GLU A 100 -4.97 9.50 -4.01
CA GLU A 100 -4.24 10.13 -5.11
C GLU A 100 -4.84 11.51 -5.37
N ALA A 101 -4.00 12.54 -5.42
CA ALA A 101 -4.43 13.87 -5.78
C ALA A 101 -5.10 13.80 -7.17
N GLN A 102 -6.34 14.27 -7.29
CA GLN A 102 -6.93 14.48 -8.61
C GLN A 102 -5.95 15.36 -9.39
N GLY A 103 -5.53 14.90 -10.57
CA GLY A 103 -4.63 15.64 -11.45
C GLY A 103 -5.23 16.96 -11.90
N GLY A 104 -5.24 17.95 -11.01
CA GLY A 104 -5.41 19.35 -11.32
C GLY A 104 -4.07 19.86 -11.81
N LYS A 105 -3.88 19.86 -13.13
CA LYS A 105 -2.82 20.63 -13.75
C LYS A 105 -3.05 22.12 -13.40
N PRO A 106 -2.04 22.88 -12.95
CA PRO A 106 -2.16 24.32 -12.79
C PRO A 106 -2.42 25.01 -14.14
#